data_AF-A0A0P9KS38-F1
#
_entry.id   AF-A0A0P9KS38-F1
#
_cell.length_a   1.000
_cell.length_b   1.000
_cell.length_c   1.000
_cell.angle_alpha   90.00
_cell.angle_beta   90.00
_cell.angle_gamma   90.00
#
_symmetry.space_group_name_H-M   'P 1'
#
loop_
_entity.id
_entity.type
_entity.pdbx_description
1 polymer ?
#
loop_
_entity_poly.entity_id
_entity_poly.type
_entity_poly.pdbx_seq_one_letter_code
_entity_poly.pdbx_strand_id
1 'polypeptide(L)' 'MTLTLRGLERDGLVSRTVFATVPPRVDYDLTELGHSLKPQLEMLSAWASNNRQAIEQARAKFDQQSSPATSAEDTLRT' A
#
# COMPACT_ATOMS: atom_id res chain seq x y z
N MET A 1 -2.28 15.39 1.03
CA MET A 1 -1.95 14.15 1.77
C MET A 1 -2.46 14.26 3.21
N THR A 2 -3.78 14.24 3.43
CA THR A 2 -4.40 14.37 4.77
C THR A 2 -5.61 13.45 4.96
N LEU A 3 -6.10 12.81 3.89
CA LEU A 3 -7.28 11.97 3.93
C LEU A 3 -7.02 10.67 4.71
N THR A 4 -5.83 10.09 4.56
CA THR A 4 -5.46 8.84 5.23
C THR A 4 -5.44 8.98 6.75
N LEU A 5 -4.84 10.03 7.30
CA LEU A 5 -4.77 10.23 8.76
C LEU A 5 -6.14 10.53 9.37
N ARG A 6 -6.99 11.34 8.70
CA ARG A 6 -8.36 11.57 9.17
C ARG A 6 -9.21 10.30 9.14
N GLY A 7 -8.98 9.43 8.16
CA GLY A 7 -9.60 8.10 8.11
C GLY A 7 -9.17 7.25 9.31
N LEU A 8 -7.87 7.14 9.55
CA LEU A 8 -7.33 6.37 10.68
C LEU A 8 -7.75 6.93 12.05
N GLU A 9 -7.91 8.25 12.17
CA GLU A 9 -8.46 8.90 13.37
C GLU A 9 -9.95 8.54 13.57
N ARG A 10 -10.75 8.58 12.50
CA ARG A 10 -12.16 8.19 12.52
C ARG A 10 -12.35 6.71 12.85
N ASP A 11 -11.47 5.86 12.34
CA ASP A 11 -11.49 4.41 12.57
C ASP A 11 -10.95 4.05 13.97
N GLY A 12 -10.47 5.03 14.74
CA GLY A 12 -9.95 4.85 16.09
C GLY A 12 -8.59 4.18 16.15
N LEU A 13 -7.86 4.11 15.04
CA LEU A 13 -6.51 3.53 14.95
C LEU A 13 -5.42 4.53 15.36
N VAL A 14 -5.68 5.82 15.17
CA VAL A 14 -4.75 6.92 15.48
C VAL A 14 -5.46 7.94 16.36
N SER A 15 -4.81 8.42 17.41
CA SER A 15 -5.25 9.57 18.19
C SER A 15 -4.50 10.83 17.73
N ARG A 16 -5.13 11.99 17.89
CA ARG A 16 -4.57 13.28 17.51
C ARG A 16 -4.54 14.19 18.74
N THR A 17 -3.35 14.65 19.11
CA THR A 17 -3.15 15.58 20.23
C THR A 17 -2.62 16.91 19.72
N VAL A 18 -3.30 18.00 20.07
CA VAL A 18 -2.88 19.36 19.71
C VAL A 18 -2.23 20.02 20.92
N PHE A 19 -0.97 20.40 20.78
CA PHE A 19 -0.21 21.13 21.79
C PHE A 19 -0.21 22.61 21.46
N ALA A 20 -0.77 23.42 22.37
CA ALA A 20 -0.76 24.88 22.29
C ALA A 20 0.62 25.44 22.70
N THR A 21 1.65 25.05 21.96
CA THR A 21 3.01 25.59 22.06
C THR A 21 3.22 26.74 21.07
N VAL A 22 4.33 27.46 21.18
CA VAL A 22 4.79 28.38 20.12
C VAL A 22 6.08 27.81 19.54
N PRO A 23 6.08 27.32 18.29
CA PRO A 23 4.94 27.18 17.38
C PRO A 23 3.98 26.05 17.81
N PRO A 24 2.69 26.10 17.40
CA PRO A 24 1.72 25.06 17.71
C PRO A 24 2.12 23.73 17.05
N ARG A 25 2.02 22.63 17.79
CA ARG A 25 2.40 21.29 17.35
C ARG A 25 1.19 20.35 17.38
N VAL A 26 1.15 19.41 16.44
CA VAL A 26 0.16 18.33 16.42
C VAL A 26 0.92 17.01 16.39
N ASP A 27 0.67 16.16 17.37
CA ASP A 27 1.20 14.80 17.40
C ASP A 27 0.09 13.79 17.13
N TYR A 28 0.48 12.70 16.48
CA TYR A 28 -0.37 11.58 16.15
C TYR A 28 0.26 10.32 16.74
N ASP A 29 -0.52 9.60 17.53
CA ASP A 29 -0.09 8.37 18.17
C ASP A 29 -1.02 7.22 17.78
N LEU A 30 -0.52 5.99 17.81
CA LEU A 30 -1.39 4.84 17.67
C LEU A 30 -2.20 4.66 18.94
N THR A 31 -3.49 4.34 18.78
CA THR A 31 -4.32 3.89 19.91
C THR A 31 -3.98 2.45 20.27
N GLU A 32 -4.58 1.93 21.33
CA GLU A 32 -4.51 0.49 21.65
C GLU A 32 -5.00 -0.38 20.46
N LEU A 33 -6.06 0.07 19.78
CA LEU A 33 -6.56 -0.59 18.57
C LEU A 33 -5.54 -0.52 17.42
N GLY A 34 -4.92 0.63 17.20
CA GLY A 34 -3.84 0.79 16.21
C GLY A 34 -2.64 -0.10 16.48
N HIS A 35 -2.23 -0.21 17.75
CA HIS A 35 -1.17 -1.12 18.17
C HIS A 35 -1.57 -2.59 17.98
N SER A 36 -2.84 -2.94 18.20
CA SER A 36 -3.33 -4.30 18.00
C SER A 36 -3.27 -4.76 16.54
N LEU A 37 -3.19 -3.83 15.57
CA LEU A 37 -3.09 -4.09 14.12
C LEU A 37 -1.64 -4.26 13.64
N LYS A 38 -0.67 -3.74 14.40
CA LYS A 38 0.75 -3.81 14.06
C LYS A 38 1.25 -5.24 13.78
N PRO A 39 1.02 -6.25 14.64
CA PRO A 39 1.57 -7.58 14.40
C PRO A 39 1.01 -8.27 13.14
N GLN A 40 -0.22 -7.96 12.74
CA GLN A 40 -0.86 -8.50 11.53
C GLN A 40 -0.25 -7.87 10.29
N LEU A 41 0.01 -6.56 10.32
CA LEU A 41 0.73 -5.88 9.24
C LEU A 41 2.16 -6.39 9.11
N GLU A 42 2.85 -6.63 10.23
CA GLU A 42 4.19 -7.23 10.23
C GLU A 42 4.18 -8.64 9.66
N MET A 43 3.22 -9.48 10.06
CA MET A 43 3.05 -10.83 9.52
C MET A 43 2.79 -10.81 8.01
N LEU A 44 1.90 -9.93 7.56
CA LEU A 44 1.59 -9.77 6.14
C LEU A 44 2.82 -9.28 5.35
N SER A 45 3.55 -8.32 5.90
CA SER A 45 4.78 -7.79 5.30
C SER A 45 5.87 -8.86 5.22
N ALA A 46 6.04 -9.68 6.26
CA ALA A 46 6.97 -10.80 6.27
C ALA A 46 6.59 -11.85 5.23
N TRP A 47 5.31 -12.23 5.15
CA TRP A 47 4.83 -13.15 4.12
C TRP A 47 5.05 -12.59 2.72
N ALA A 48 4.71 -11.32 2.47
CA ALA A 48 4.88 -10.68 1.17
C ALA A 48 6.37 -10.62 0.76
N SER A 49 7.24 -10.32 1.72
CA SER A 49 8.70 -10.33 1.52
C SER A 49 9.21 -11.71 1.15
N ASN A 50 8.76 -12.76 1.86
CA ASN A 50 9.14 -14.14 1.58
C ASN A 50 8.64 -14.63 0.23
N ASN A 51 7.47 -14.16 -0.21
CA ASN A 51 6.84 -14.58 -1.47
C ASN A 51 7.13 -13.64 -2.63
N ARG A 52 7.99 -12.62 -2.45
CA ARG A 52 8.25 -11.60 -3.45
C ARG A 52 8.66 -12.19 -4.79
N GLN A 53 9.57 -13.17 -4.80
CA GLN A 53 10.02 -13.83 -6.03
C GLN A 53 8.88 -14.61 -6.71
N ALA A 54 8.06 -15.33 -5.94
CA ALA A 54 6.92 -16.07 -6.49
C ALA A 54 5.89 -15.11 -7.12
N ILE A 55 5.65 -13.95 -6.48
CA ILE A 55 4.79 -12.90 -7.00
C ILE A 55 5.37 -12.31 -8.29
N GLU A 56 6.67 -12.01 -8.34
CA GLU A 56 7.35 -11.50 -9.54
C GLU A 56 7.25 -12.50 -10.70
N GLN A 57 7.47 -13.79 -10.45
CA GLN A 57 7.31 -14.83 -11.47
C GLN A 57 5.87 -14.95 -11.96
N ALA A 58 4.89 -14.88 -11.06
CA ALA A 58 3.48 -14.91 -11.44
C ALA A 58 3.10 -13.71 -12.32
N ARG A 59 3.59 -12.51 -11.98
CA ARG A 59 3.41 -11.29 -12.79
C ARG A 59 4.03 -11.46 -14.18
N ALA A 60 5.28 -11.90 -14.26
CA ALA A 60 5.96 -12.11 -15.53
C ALA A 60 5.23 -13.13 -16.43
N LYS A 61 4.72 -14.23 -15.86
CA LYS A 61 3.90 -15.21 -16.60
C LYS A 61 2.60 -14.59 -17.12
N PHE A 62 1.91 -13.80 -16.29
CA PHE A 62 0.69 -13.11 -16.70
C PHE A 62 0.96 -12.12 -17.83
N ASP A 63 2.01 -11.31 -17.73
CA ASP A 63 2.37 -10.31 -18.75
C ASP A 63 2.78 -10.97 -20.07
N GLN A 64 3.45 -12.13 -20.03
CA GLN A 64 3.78 -12.93 -21.21
C GLN A 64 2.53 -13.52 -21.88
N GLN A 65 1.51 -13.91 -21.11
CA GLN A 65 0.23 -14.41 -21.64
C GLN A 65 -0.68 -13.28 -22.13
N SER A 66 -0.53 -12.09 -21.54
CA SER A 66 -1.34 -10.90 -21.83
C SER A 66 -0.71 -9.98 -22.87
N SER A 67 0.47 -10.31 -23.39
CA SER A 67 1.06 -9.61 -24.54
C SER A 67 0.40 -10.15 -25.81
N PRO A 68 -0.50 -9.40 -26.46
CA PRO A 68 -0.99 -9.81 -27.75
C PRO A 68 0.18 -9.64 -28.73
N ALA A 69 0.46 -10.68 -29.50
CA ALA A 69 1.05 -10.48 -30.81
C ALA A 69 0.07 -9.62 -31.63
N THR A 70 0.18 -8.29 -31.51
CA THR A 70 -0.54 -7.33 -32.34
C THR A 70 0.38 -6.17 -32.59
N SER A 71 1.27 -6.35 -33.58
CA SER A 71 1.74 -5.35 -34.54
C SER A 71 2.79 -6.02 -35.43
N ALA A 72 2.37 -7.03 -36.19
CA ALA A 72 3.14 -7.58 -37.30
C ALA A 72 2.18 -8.08 -38.39
N GLU A 73 1.13 -7.31 -38.72
CA GLU A 73 0.22 -7.68 -39.81
C GLU A 73 -0.54 -6.48 -40.42
N ASP A 74 0.04 -5.28 -40.44
CA ASP A 74 -0.55 -4.14 -41.15
C ASP A 74 0.47 -3.24 -41.87
N THR A 75 1.42 -3.87 -42.58
CA THR A 75 2.23 -3.16 -43.60
C THR A 75 2.50 -4.06 -44.80
N LEU A 76 1.47 -4.78 -45.24
CA LEU A 76 1.46 -5.39 -46.58
C LEU A 76 0.04 -5.40 -47.16
N ARG A 77 -0.60 -4.22 -47.24
CA ARG A 77 -1.69 -4.02 -48.19
C ARG A 77 -1.83 -2.56 -48.62
N THR A 78 -1.40 -2.34 -49.85
CA THR A 78 -1.62 -1.17 -50.74
C THR A 78 -0.59 -0.06 -50.70
#